data_AF-C4M8G0-F1
#
_entry.id   AF-C4M8G0-F1
#
_cell.length_a   1.000
_cell.length_b   1.000
_cell.length_c   1.000
_cell.angle_alpha   90.00
_cell.angle_beta   90.00
_cell.angle_gamma   90.00
#
_symmetry.space_group_name_H-M   'P 1'
#
loop_
_entity.id
_entity.type
_entity.pdbx_description
1 polymer ?
#
loop_
_entity_poly.entity_id
_entity_poly.type
_entity_poly.pdbx_seq_one_letter_code
_entity_poly.pdbx_strand_id
1 'polypeptide(L)'
;MSMTCGEVNRPLSFLSGYVICVSGYTNEARELLKSMIELCGGVYMEDMECRSVTFLLSTNPASEKTKHAIRWGVPVLSQQWLFDCLYNQRLLSINPYLLNAKK
;
A
#
# COMPACT_ATOMS: atom_id res chain seq x y z
N MET A 1 40.70 -2.70 -12.77
CA MET A 1 39.42 -3.29 -13.22
C MET A 1 38.36 -3.04 -12.16
N SER A 2 37.18 -2.60 -12.60
CA SER A 2 35.88 -2.66 -11.91
C SER A 2 35.72 -1.93 -10.58
N MET A 3 35.45 -0.62 -10.69
CA MET A 3 34.58 0.07 -9.74
C MET A 3 33.14 -0.38 -9.99
N THR A 4 32.56 -1.16 -9.08
CA THR A 4 31.12 -1.10 -8.79
C THR A 4 30.97 -0.97 -7.28
N CYS A 5 31.47 0.16 -6.77
CA CYS A 5 31.23 0.60 -5.41
C CYS A 5 29.78 1.08 -5.34
N GLY A 6 28.98 0.40 -4.52
CA GLY A 6 27.71 0.90 -4.00
C GLY A 6 26.54 0.84 -4.96
N GLU A 7 25.79 -0.27 -4.93
CA GLU A 7 24.34 -0.15 -4.99
C GLU A 7 23.91 0.60 -3.73
N VAL A 8 23.96 1.93 -3.82
CA VAL A 8 23.48 2.85 -2.80
C VAL A 8 22.06 2.41 -2.46
N ASN A 9 21.81 2.15 -1.18
CA ASN A 9 20.49 2.02 -0.56
C ASN A 9 19.68 3.28 -0.87
N ARG A 10 19.19 3.42 -2.10
CA ARG A 10 18.26 4.48 -2.46
C ARG A 10 16.94 4.06 -1.82
N PRO A 11 16.37 4.86 -0.90
CA PRO A 11 15.02 4.59 -0.44
C PRO A 11 14.14 4.54 -1.68
N LEU A 12 13.53 3.39 -1.90
CA LEU A 12 12.48 3.23 -2.90
C LEU A 12 11.48 4.33 -2.56
N SER A 13 11.25 5.29 -3.45
CA SER A 13 10.46 6.50 -3.15
C SER A 13 9.29 6.61 -4.10
N PHE A 14 8.86 5.48 -4.67
CA PHE A 14 7.71 5.42 -5.56
C PHE A 14 6.37 5.57 -4.82
N LEU A 15 6.34 5.43 -3.48
CA LEU A 15 5.17 5.74 -2.64
C LEU A 15 5.28 7.09 -1.94
N SER A 16 6.25 7.94 -2.31
CA SER A 16 6.37 9.27 -1.71
C SER A 16 5.11 10.11 -1.91
N GLY A 17 4.54 10.61 -0.81
CA GLY A 17 3.29 11.39 -0.81
C GLY A 17 2.01 10.56 -0.81
N TYR A 18 2.09 9.23 -0.82
CA TYR A 18 0.94 8.34 -0.71
C TYR A 18 0.70 7.92 0.72
N VAL A 19 -0.57 7.94 1.13
CA VAL A 19 -1.00 7.49 2.45
C VAL A 19 -1.77 6.19 2.31
N ILE A 20 -1.30 5.14 2.97
CA ILE A 20 -1.80 3.79 2.81
C ILE A 20 -2.32 3.30 4.16
N CYS A 21 -3.57 2.85 4.18
CA CYS A 21 -4.18 2.22 5.34
C CYS A 21 -4.27 0.71 5.14
N VAL A 22 -4.17 -0.08 6.21
CA VAL A 22 -4.22 -1.55 6.16
C VAL A 22 -5.36 -2.06 7.04
N SER A 23 -6.19 -2.97 6.52
CA SER A 23 -7.35 -3.53 7.25
C SER A 23 -7.53 -5.04 7.04
N GLY A 24 -7.83 -5.76 8.12
CA GLY A 24 -8.11 -7.20 8.09
C GLY A 24 -6.87 -8.09 8.16
N TYR A 25 -5.70 -7.52 8.47
CA TYR A 25 -4.44 -8.26 8.66
C TYR A 25 -4.15 -8.47 10.15
N THR A 26 -3.44 -9.55 10.45
CA THR A 26 -2.88 -9.82 11.80
C THR A 26 -1.84 -8.76 12.16
N ASN A 27 -1.53 -8.61 13.46
CA ASN A 27 -0.56 -7.63 13.92
C ASN A 27 0.82 -7.81 13.25
N GLU A 28 1.29 -9.04 13.08
CA GLU A 28 2.57 -9.33 12.43
C GLU A 28 2.57 -8.90 10.96
N ALA A 29 1.52 -9.25 10.21
CA ALA A 29 1.40 -8.86 8.80
C ALA A 29 1.24 -7.34 8.65
N ARG A 30 0.54 -6.68 9.59
CA ARG A 30 0.40 -5.22 9.61
C ARG A 30 1.76 -4.53 9.79
N GLU A 31 2.57 -4.98 10.74
CA GLU A 31 3.91 -4.40 10.99
C GLU A 31 4.85 -4.60 9.79
N LEU A 32 4.76 -5.74 9.11
CA LEU A 32 5.49 -5.99 7.85
C LEU A 32 5.05 -5.02 6.75
N LEU A 33 3.74 -4.89 6.51
CA LEU A 33 3.20 -3.97 5.49
C LEU A 33 3.55 -2.52 5.81
N LYS A 34 3.44 -2.12 7.08
CA LYS A 34 3.84 -0.79 7.56
C LYS A 34 5.31 -0.53 7.23
N SER A 35 6.20 -1.43 7.65
CA SER A 35 7.63 -1.32 7.38
C SER A 35 7.92 -1.19 5.89
N MET A 36 7.24 -1.99 5.06
CA MET A 36 7.36 -1.93 3.59
C MET A 36 6.90 -0.59 3.02
N ILE A 37 5.78 -0.04 3.48
CA ILE A 37 5.24 1.25 3.03
C ILE A 37 6.22 2.37 3.39
N GLU A 38 6.71 2.39 4.63
CA GLU A 38 7.66 3.40 5.12
C GLU A 38 9.01 3.31 4.39
N LEU A 39 9.51 2.08 4.12
CA LEU A 39 10.70 1.85 3.30
C LEU A 39 10.55 2.35 1.86
N CYS A 40 9.32 2.36 1.34
CA CYS A 40 8.97 2.87 0.02
C CYS A 40 8.69 4.39 0.00
N GLY A 41 8.89 5.07 1.12
CA GLY A 41 8.64 6.50 1.29
C GLY A 41 7.18 6.88 1.43
N GLY A 42 6.28 5.89 1.57
CA GLY A 42 4.86 6.11 1.83
C GLY A 42 4.57 6.30 3.32
N VAL A 43 3.37 6.80 3.62
CA VAL A 43 2.90 7.00 5.00
C VAL A 43 1.89 5.92 5.35
N TYR A 44 2.18 5.14 6.37
CA TYR A 44 1.24 4.18 6.93
C TYR A 44 0.28 4.87 7.92
N MET A 45 -1.02 4.62 7.78
CA MET A 45 -2.06 5.08 8.70
C MET A 45 -2.87 3.91 9.23
N GLU A 46 -2.94 3.77 10.56
CA GLU A 46 -3.75 2.74 11.19
C GLU A 46 -5.24 3.05 11.12
N ASP A 47 -5.60 4.31 11.37
CA ASP A 47 -6.98 4.77 11.29
C ASP A 47 -7.29 5.31 9.89
N MET A 48 -8.49 5.01 9.41
CA MET A 48 -8.90 5.48 8.09
C MET A 48 -9.46 6.89 8.24
N GLU A 49 -8.58 7.89 8.30
CA GLU A 49 -9.00 9.27 8.27
C GLU A 49 -9.38 9.68 6.84
N CYS A 50 -10.68 9.90 6.67
CA CYS A 50 -11.43 10.13 5.43
C CYS A 50 -10.79 11.07 4.39
N ARG A 51 -9.92 12.00 4.79
CA ARG A 51 -9.35 13.03 3.91
C ARG A 51 -7.89 12.83 3.53
N SER A 52 -7.18 11.92 4.19
CA SER A 52 -5.73 11.78 3.99
C SER A 52 -5.35 10.47 3.31
N VAL A 53 -6.19 9.41 3.40
CA VAL A 53 -5.86 8.08 2.87
C VAL A 53 -6.01 8.02 1.35
N THR A 54 -4.92 7.67 0.66
CA THR A 54 -4.90 7.48 -0.80
C THR A 54 -5.34 6.08 -1.22
N PHE A 55 -4.91 5.04 -0.49
CA PHE A 55 -5.24 3.64 -0.78
C PHE A 55 -5.58 2.88 0.50
N LEU A 56 -6.54 1.95 0.42
CA LEU A 56 -6.82 0.99 1.49
C LEU A 56 -6.37 -0.42 1.06
N LEU A 57 -5.37 -0.98 1.72
CA LEU A 57 -5.03 -2.39 1.59
C LEU A 57 -5.95 -3.22 2.48
N SER A 58 -6.76 -4.09 1.88
CA SER A 58 -7.61 -5.00 2.63
C SER A 58 -7.49 -6.43 2.13
N THR A 59 -7.57 -7.40 3.04
CA THR A 59 -7.71 -8.81 2.64
C THR A 59 -9.17 -9.19 2.44
N ASN A 60 -10.10 -8.49 3.11
CA ASN A 60 -11.52 -8.84 3.12
C ASN A 60 -12.38 -7.66 2.65
N PRO A 61 -13.04 -7.75 1.48
CA PRO A 61 -13.86 -6.65 0.96
C PRO A 61 -15.10 -6.37 1.81
N ALA A 62 -15.49 -7.28 2.70
CA ALA A 62 -16.65 -7.14 3.58
C ALA A 62 -16.37 -6.34 4.88
N SER A 63 -15.13 -5.89 5.13
CA SER A 63 -14.77 -5.19 6.36
C SER A 63 -15.48 -3.83 6.51
N GLU A 64 -15.69 -3.38 7.74
CA GLU A 64 -16.28 -2.06 7.99
C GLU A 64 -15.42 -0.94 7.39
N LYS A 65 -14.10 -1.01 7.51
CA LYS A 65 -13.17 -0.05 6.89
C LYS A 65 -13.32 -0.04 5.36
N THR A 66 -13.51 -1.21 4.74
CA THR A 66 -13.77 -1.30 3.29
C THR A 66 -15.07 -0.58 2.90
N LYS A 67 -16.14 -0.75 3.67
CA LYS A 67 -17.41 -0.03 3.41
C LYS A 67 -17.25 1.48 3.52
N HIS A 68 -16.44 1.96 4.47
CA HIS A 68 -16.12 3.39 4.59
C HIS A 68 -15.27 3.87 3.41
N ALA A 69 -14.24 3.11 3.02
CA ALA A 69 -13.43 3.39 1.84
C ALA A 69 -14.27 3.57 0.59
N ILE A 70 -15.18 2.63 0.34
CA ILE A 70 -16.09 2.68 -0.81
C ILE A 70 -16.98 3.93 -0.74
N ARG A 71 -17.54 4.26 0.44
CA ARG A 71 -18.36 5.47 0.63
C ARG A 71 -17.59 6.76 0.38
N TRP A 72 -16.29 6.77 0.64
CA TRP A 72 -15.42 7.92 0.43
C TRP A 72 -14.74 7.94 -0.95
N GLY A 73 -15.00 6.95 -1.79
CA GLY A 73 -14.35 6.83 -3.10
C GLY A 73 -12.88 6.44 -3.02
N VAL A 74 -12.42 5.94 -1.87
CA VAL A 74 -11.05 5.46 -1.69
C VAL A 74 -10.91 4.07 -2.32
N PRO A 75 -9.95 3.88 -3.24
CA PRO A 75 -9.68 2.58 -3.84
C PRO A 75 -9.22 1.55 -2.81
N VAL A 76 -9.83 0.37 -2.87
CA VAL A 76 -9.54 -0.76 -1.98
C VAL A 76 -8.74 -1.79 -2.75
N LEU A 77 -7.50 -2.03 -2.33
CA LEU A 77 -6.54 -2.89 -3.03
C LEU A 77 -6.18 -4.11 -2.19
N SER A 78 -5.75 -5.17 -2.86
CA SER A 78 -5.08 -6.30 -2.21
C SER A 78 -3.62 -5.96 -1.86
N GLN A 79 -3.06 -6.58 -0.81
CA GLN A 79 -1.62 -6.47 -0.48
C GLN A 79 -0.70 -6.87 -1.64
N GLN A 80 -1.19 -7.69 -2.58
CA GLN A 80 -0.45 -8.09 -3.77
C GLN A 80 0.05 -6.89 -4.58
N TRP A 81 -0.72 -5.80 -4.63
CA TRP A 81 -0.29 -4.56 -5.29
C TRP A 81 1.01 -4.02 -4.69
N LEU A 82 1.11 -4.00 -3.35
CA LEU A 82 2.30 -3.50 -2.67
C LEU A 82 3.50 -4.41 -2.95
N PHE A 83 3.32 -5.73 -2.91
CA PHE A 83 4.37 -6.70 -3.23
C PHE A 83 4.85 -6.57 -4.67
N ASP A 84 3.94 -6.43 -5.63
CA ASP A 84 4.32 -6.24 -7.04
C ASP A 84 4.99 -4.88 -7.27
N CYS A 85 4.54 -3.81 -6.60
CA CYS A 85 5.21 -2.50 -6.67
C CYS A 85 6.64 -2.57 -6.13
N LEU A 86 6.84 -3.27 -5.01
CA LEU A 86 8.16 -3.54 -4.42
C LEU A 86 9.04 -4.36 -5.37
N TYR A 87 8.51 -5.47 -5.90
CA TYR A 87 9.23 -6.36 -6.78
C TYR A 87 9.67 -5.67 -8.08
N ASN A 88 8.79 -4.85 -8.64
CA ASN A 88 9.07 -4.06 -9.84
C ASN A 88 9.78 -2.73 -9.56
N GLN A 89 9.97 -2.37 -8.29
CA GLN A 89 10.52 -1.10 -7.82
C GLN A 89 9.87 0.14 -8.46
N ARG A 90 8.55 0.09 -8.72
CA ARG A 90 7.78 1.16 -9.36
C ARG A 90 6.32 1.16 -8.91
N LEU A 91 5.67 2.31 -9.05
CA LEU A 91 4.24 2.43 -8.83
C LEU A 91 3.48 1.72 -9.96
N LEU A 92 2.74 0.66 -9.62
CA LEU A 92 1.91 -0.08 -10.57
C LEU A 92 0.48 0.44 -10.59
N SER A 93 -0.22 0.19 -11.69
CA SER A 93 -1.64 0.51 -11.81
C SER A 93 -2.47 -0.25 -10.77
N ILE A 94 -3.34 0.48 -10.08
CA ILE A 94 -4.18 -0.07 -9.01
C ILE A 94 -5.34 -0.91 -9.54
N ASN A 95 -5.81 -0.65 -10.76
CA ASN A 95 -6.99 -1.28 -11.38
C ASN A 95 -7.02 -2.82 -11.29
N PRO A 96 -5.96 -3.56 -11.68
CA PRO A 96 -5.95 -5.02 -11.58
C PRO A 96 -6.03 -5.56 -10.15
N TYR A 97 -5.77 -4.74 -9.14
CA TYR A 97 -5.73 -5.12 -7.73
C TYR A 97 -6.94 -4.61 -6.93
N LEU A 98 -7.88 -3.92 -7.58
CA LEU A 98 -9.09 -3.38 -6.93
C LEU A 98 -10.02 -4.50 -6.46
N LEU A 99 -10.29 -4.52 -5.16
CA LEU A 99 -11.21 -5.46 -4.51
C LEU A 99 -12.67 -4.97 -4.53
N ASN A 100 -12.87 -3.65 -4.66
CA ASN A 100 -14.20 -3.04 -4.74
C ASN A 100 -14.80 -3.05 -6.16
N ALA A 101 -14.06 -3.54 -7.17
CA ALA A 101 -14.46 -3.51 -8.57
C ALA A 101 -15.49 -4.60 -8.98
N LYS A 102 -16.10 -5.30 -8.03
CA LYS A 102 -17.11 -6.32 -8.36
C LYS A 102 -18.47 -5.66 -8.63
N LYS A 103 -18.81 -5.64 -9.93
CA LYS A 103 -20.15 -5.50 -10.50
C LYS A 103 -21.18 -6.36 -9.77
#